data_AF-A0A952SE07-F1
#
_entry.id   AF-A0A952SE07-F1
#
_cell.length_a   1.000
_cell.length_b   1.000
_cell.length_c   1.000
_cell.angle_alpha   90.00
_cell.angle_beta   90.00
_cell.angle_gamma   90.00
#
_symmetry.space_group_name_H-M   'P 1'
#
loop_
_entity.id
_entity.type
_entity.pdbx_description
1 polymer ?
#
loop_
_entity_poly.entity_id
_entity_poly.type
_entity_poly.pdbx_seq_one_letter_code
_entity_poly.pdbx_strand_id
1 'polypeptide(L)'
;MHLSIAIPEAQAVDAPTLLKLIRMAPVCDAEADEEGAEYVAYFDDFPTSVEIVARLIEEAWDLRDVRITLEGRLVVSRINFYAALRCYQESLSAPDAKAYCLEQAEKVCADRGCPERPCLSHCRFICSRCVGLSLDPGSPPMARQLREVARRAEADWCPNLQITEVDV
;
A
#
# COMPACT_ATOMS: atom_id res chain seq x y z
N MET A 1 1.14 3.82 -12.15
CA MET A 1 0.32 2.67 -11.72
C MET A 1 -1.10 3.17 -11.59
N HIS A 2 -2.10 2.35 -11.85
CA HIS A 2 -3.50 2.73 -11.74
C HIS A 2 -4.06 2.28 -10.39
N LEU A 3 -4.62 3.22 -9.64
CA LEU A 3 -5.38 2.95 -8.41
C LEU A 3 -6.81 3.45 -8.59
N SER A 4 -7.81 2.67 -8.18
CA SER A 4 -9.18 3.13 -8.05
C SER A 4 -9.70 2.92 -6.63
N ILE A 5 -10.55 3.84 -6.18
CA ILE A 5 -11.27 3.73 -4.91
C ILE A 5 -12.75 3.99 -5.18
N ALA A 6 -13.56 2.95 -5.04
CA ALA A 6 -15.01 3.01 -5.17
C ALA A 6 -15.66 3.08 -3.78
N ILE A 7 -16.55 4.05 -3.61
CA ILE A 7 -17.25 4.34 -2.35
C ILE A 7 -18.75 4.38 -2.64
N PRO A 8 -19.59 3.62 -1.90
CA PRO A 8 -21.03 3.66 -2.06
C PRO A 8 -21.61 5.06 -1.87
N GLU A 9 -22.42 5.53 -2.83
CA GLU A 9 -23.02 6.88 -2.81
C GLU A 9 -23.82 7.10 -1.53
N ALA A 10 -24.60 6.11 -1.10
CA ALA A 10 -25.41 6.18 0.12
C ALA A 10 -24.60 6.49 1.39
N GLN A 11 -23.30 6.17 1.42
CA GLN A 11 -22.40 6.48 2.52
C GLN A 11 -21.65 7.81 2.32
N ALA A 12 -21.41 8.21 1.06
CA ALA A 12 -20.69 9.42 0.73
C ALA A 12 -21.55 10.69 0.82
N VAL A 13 -22.87 10.59 0.63
CA VAL A 13 -23.81 11.75 0.62
C VAL A 13 -23.77 12.54 1.93
N ASP A 14 -23.58 11.87 3.07
CA ASP A 14 -23.52 12.50 4.38
C ASP A 14 -22.09 12.94 4.79
N ALA A 15 -21.11 12.78 3.90
CA ALA A 15 -19.69 13.04 4.16
C ALA A 15 -19.11 14.07 3.15
N PRO A 16 -19.34 15.39 3.36
CA PRO A 16 -18.94 16.43 2.41
C PRO A 16 -17.41 16.50 2.18
N THR A 17 -16.61 16.19 3.21
CA THR A 17 -15.15 16.09 3.08
C THR A 17 -14.75 14.97 2.14
N LEU A 18 -15.41 13.81 2.25
CA LEU A 18 -15.14 12.64 1.43
C LEU A 18 -15.48 12.91 -0.05
N LEU A 19 -16.66 13.50 -0.32
CA LEU A 19 -17.04 13.90 -1.68
C LEU A 19 -16.04 14.90 -2.29
N LYS A 20 -15.53 15.83 -1.48
CA LYS A 20 -14.49 16.76 -1.94
C LYS A 20 -13.22 16.03 -2.33
N LEU A 21 -12.76 15.08 -1.52
CA LEU A 21 -11.55 14.29 -1.82
C LEU A 21 -11.72 13.41 -3.06
N ILE A 22 -12.89 12.78 -3.23
CA ILE A 22 -13.21 11.99 -4.44
C ILE A 22 -13.05 12.87 -5.69
N ARG A 23 -13.59 14.09 -5.67
CA ARG A 23 -13.49 15.05 -6.78
C ARG A 23 -12.10 15.63 -7.01
N MET A 24 -11.16 15.39 -6.10
CA MET A 24 -9.75 15.77 -6.28
C MET A 24 -8.94 14.68 -7.00
N ALA A 25 -9.53 13.50 -7.24
CA ALA A 25 -8.90 12.48 -8.08
C ALA A 25 -8.72 12.98 -9.52
N PRO A 26 -7.66 12.55 -10.22
CA PRO A 26 -7.44 12.89 -11.63
C PRO A 26 -8.66 12.63 -12.52
N VAL A 27 -9.35 11.52 -12.28
CA VAL A 27 -10.62 11.17 -12.92
C VAL A 27 -11.58 10.71 -11.84
N CYS A 28 -12.84 11.17 -11.91
CA CYS A 28 -13.91 10.70 -11.04
C CYS A 28 -15.16 10.38 -11.86
N ASP A 29 -15.77 9.24 -11.57
CA ASP A 29 -17.03 8.81 -12.17
C ASP A 29 -18.07 8.46 -11.10
N ALA A 30 -19.32 8.39 -11.52
CA ALA A 30 -20.41 7.80 -10.75
C ALA A 30 -20.92 6.59 -11.54
N GLU A 31 -20.77 5.41 -10.96
CA GLU A 31 -21.22 4.15 -11.54
C GLU A 31 -22.48 3.70 -10.80
N ALA A 32 -23.45 3.14 -11.51
CA ALA A 32 -24.66 2.61 -10.89
C ALA A 32 -24.95 1.22 -11.48
N ASP A 33 -25.09 0.24 -10.60
CA ASP A 33 -25.43 -1.14 -10.94
C ASP A 33 -26.62 -1.66 -10.10
N GLU A 34 -26.82 -2.97 -10.07
CA GLU A 34 -27.89 -3.61 -9.28
C GLU A 34 -27.64 -3.54 -7.76
N GLU A 35 -26.39 -3.32 -7.33
CA GLU A 35 -25.97 -3.24 -5.92
C GLU A 35 -26.05 -1.79 -5.38
N GLY A 36 -26.04 -0.79 -6.27
CA GLY A 36 -26.30 0.60 -5.96
C GLY A 36 -25.47 1.56 -6.79
N ALA A 37 -25.54 2.84 -6.45
CA ALA A 37 -24.65 3.84 -7.02
C ALA A 37 -23.38 3.97 -6.19
N GLU A 38 -22.25 4.11 -6.86
CA GLU A 38 -20.92 4.30 -6.28
C GLU A 38 -20.23 5.50 -6.93
N TYR A 39 -19.47 6.24 -6.12
CA TYR A 39 -18.48 7.18 -6.63
C TYR A 39 -17.15 6.49 -6.77
N VAL A 40 -16.54 6.56 -7.95
CA VAL A 40 -15.23 5.96 -8.23
C VAL A 40 -14.20 7.06 -8.47
N ALA A 41 -13.17 7.06 -7.64
CA ALA A 41 -12.00 7.93 -7.76
C ALA A 41 -10.85 7.16 -8.42
N TYR A 42 -10.39 7.62 -9.57
CA TYR A 42 -9.32 7.00 -10.36
C TYR A 42 -8.04 7.85 -10.30
N PHE A 43 -6.93 7.18 -9.98
CA PHE A 43 -5.59 7.76 -9.86
C PHE A 43 -4.63 7.03 -10.80
N ASP A 44 -4.65 7.43 -12.08
CA ASP A 44 -3.70 6.94 -13.10
C ASP A 44 -2.26 7.38 -12.83
N ASP A 45 -2.10 8.43 -12.03
CA ASP A 45 -0.83 9.03 -11.63
C ASP A 45 -0.27 8.40 -10.33
N PHE A 46 -0.91 7.37 -9.78
CA PHE A 46 -0.44 6.73 -8.55
C PHE A 46 0.98 6.16 -8.75
N PRO A 47 1.93 6.42 -7.82
CA PRO A 47 1.75 6.96 -6.46
C PRO A 47 2.05 8.46 -6.27
N THR A 48 2.05 9.28 -7.32
CA THR A 48 2.26 10.73 -7.20
C THR A 48 1.18 11.38 -6.32
N SER A 49 -0.08 10.96 -6.48
CA SER A 49 -1.21 11.43 -5.67
C SER A 49 -1.35 10.75 -4.29
N VAL A 50 -0.27 10.20 -3.71
CA VAL A 50 -0.28 9.45 -2.44
C VAL A 50 -0.97 10.20 -1.29
N GLU A 51 -0.79 11.52 -1.18
CA GLU A 51 -1.37 12.31 -0.10
C GLU A 51 -2.91 12.32 -0.17
N ILE A 52 -3.46 12.54 -1.36
CA ILE A 52 -4.91 12.56 -1.58
C ILE A 52 -5.48 11.17 -1.32
N VAL A 53 -4.82 10.14 -1.84
CA VAL A 53 -5.21 8.73 -1.63
C VAL A 53 -5.23 8.38 -0.14
N ALA A 54 -4.18 8.73 0.61
CA ALA A 54 -4.10 8.44 2.04
C ALA A 54 -5.24 9.12 2.81
N ARG A 55 -5.50 10.40 2.53
CA ARG A 55 -6.60 11.14 3.15
C ARG A 55 -7.97 10.58 2.79
N LEU A 56 -8.17 10.17 1.54
CA LEU A 56 -9.44 9.58 1.10
C LEU A 56 -9.71 8.24 1.81
N ILE A 57 -8.68 7.41 2.01
CA ILE A 57 -8.79 6.16 2.77
C ILE A 57 -9.05 6.44 4.26
N GLU A 58 -8.44 7.47 4.83
CA GLU A 58 -8.64 7.89 6.22
C GLU A 58 -10.08 8.37 6.45
N GLU A 59 -10.63 9.21 5.56
CA GLU A 59 -12.01 9.67 5.63
C GLU A 59 -13.03 8.56 5.34
N ALA A 60 -12.66 7.58 4.52
CA ALA A 60 -13.51 6.42 4.20
C ALA A 60 -13.29 5.23 5.16
N TRP A 61 -12.56 5.40 6.26
CA TRP A 61 -12.07 4.29 7.06
C TRP A 61 -13.19 3.45 7.68
N ASP A 62 -14.18 4.12 8.27
CA ASP A 62 -15.31 3.48 8.94
C ASP A 62 -16.44 3.09 7.97
N LEU A 63 -16.28 3.43 6.69
CA LEU A 63 -17.25 3.06 5.67
C LEU A 63 -17.14 1.57 5.31
N ARG A 64 -18.31 0.98 5.10
CA ARG A 64 -18.44 -0.39 4.62
C ARG A 64 -18.37 -0.42 3.11
N ASP A 65 -18.00 -1.58 2.58
CA ASP A 65 -18.05 -1.86 1.14
C ASP A 65 -17.24 -0.90 0.25
N VAL A 66 -16.26 -0.21 0.83
CA VAL A 66 -15.27 0.57 0.07
C VAL A 66 -14.33 -0.40 -0.64
N ARG A 67 -14.28 -0.32 -1.97
CA ARG A 67 -13.42 -1.16 -2.81
C ARG A 67 -12.21 -0.35 -3.25
N ILE A 68 -11.02 -0.85 -2.95
CA ILE A 68 -9.76 -0.26 -3.40
C ILE A 68 -9.10 -1.25 -4.35
N THR A 69 -8.82 -0.83 -5.58
CA THR A 69 -8.11 -1.68 -6.55
C THR A 69 -6.84 -1.00 -7.02
N LEU A 70 -5.80 -1.80 -7.22
CA LEU A 70 -4.50 -1.38 -7.71
C LEU A 70 -4.13 -2.27 -8.89
N GLU A 71 -3.96 -1.71 -10.08
CA GLU A 71 -3.71 -2.45 -11.32
C GLU A 71 -4.77 -3.56 -11.54
N GLY A 72 -6.03 -3.26 -11.22
CA GLY A 72 -7.15 -4.21 -11.30
C GLY A 72 -7.17 -5.28 -10.19
N ARG A 73 -6.18 -5.32 -9.30
CA ARG A 73 -6.15 -6.21 -8.14
C ARG A 73 -6.83 -5.56 -6.94
N LEU A 74 -7.77 -6.26 -6.31
CA LEU A 74 -8.36 -5.81 -5.05
C LEU A 74 -7.30 -5.76 -3.93
N VAL A 75 -7.27 -4.64 -3.20
CA VAL A 75 -6.53 -4.51 -1.94
C VAL A 75 -7.31 -5.24 -0.86
N VAL A 76 -6.70 -6.27 -0.27
CA VAL A 76 -7.37 -7.15 0.70
C VAL A 76 -7.30 -6.55 2.10
N SER A 77 -6.17 -5.93 2.45
CA SER A 77 -5.96 -5.31 3.77
C SER A 77 -5.84 -3.80 3.65
N ARG A 78 -6.97 -3.10 3.88
CA ARG A 78 -7.01 -1.62 3.93
C ARG A 78 -6.01 -1.06 4.95
N ILE A 79 -5.84 -1.74 6.09
CA ILE A 79 -4.91 -1.34 7.15
C ILE A 79 -3.47 -1.40 6.67
N ASN A 80 -3.06 -2.51 6.04
CA ASN A 80 -1.68 -2.65 5.56
C ASN A 80 -1.40 -1.65 4.43
N PHE A 81 -2.35 -1.50 3.51
CA PHE A 81 -2.23 -0.56 2.41
C PHE A 81 -2.10 0.89 2.91
N TYR A 82 -2.95 1.31 3.85
CA TYR A 82 -2.86 2.62 4.48
C TYR A 82 -1.52 2.82 5.22
N ALA A 83 -1.08 1.83 6.00
CA ALA A 83 0.22 1.89 6.67
C ALA A 83 1.39 2.02 5.68
N ALA A 84 1.33 1.35 4.53
CA ALA A 84 2.31 1.45 3.46
C ALA A 84 2.28 2.82 2.78
N LEU A 85 1.09 3.37 2.50
CA LEU A 85 0.91 4.73 1.98
C LEU A 85 1.54 5.77 2.90
N ARG A 86 1.24 5.70 4.20
CA ARG A 86 1.80 6.62 5.22
C ARG A 86 3.31 6.52 5.29
N CYS A 87 3.87 5.31 5.31
CA CYS A 87 5.31 5.08 5.29
C CYS A 87 5.97 5.71 4.05
N TYR A 88 5.37 5.55 2.87
CA TYR A 88 5.86 6.18 1.64
C TYR A 88 5.76 7.70 1.69
N GLN A 89 4.63 8.25 2.14
CA GLN A 89 4.44 9.70 2.28
C GLN A 89 5.47 10.34 3.23
N GLU A 90 5.73 9.71 4.36
CA GLU A 90 6.76 10.15 5.32
C GLU A 90 8.16 10.10 4.68
N SER A 91 8.45 9.07 3.89
CA SER A 91 9.74 8.96 3.20
C SER A 91 9.98 10.06 2.16
N LEU A 92 8.93 10.63 1.57
CA LEU A 92 9.03 11.78 0.65
C LEU A 92 9.41 13.07 1.37
N SER A 93 9.06 13.17 2.66
CA SER A 93 9.45 14.31 3.51
C SER A 93 10.84 14.16 4.11
N ALA A 94 11.45 12.96 4.00
CA ALA A 94 12.78 12.69 4.53
C ALA A 94 13.87 13.26 3.62
N PRO A 95 14.99 13.77 4.16
CA PRO A 95 16.13 14.21 3.35
C PRO A 95 16.75 13.08 2.51
N ASP A 96 16.71 11.85 3.03
CA ASP A 96 17.14 10.63 2.35
C ASP A 96 16.08 9.54 2.58
N ALA A 97 15.30 9.24 1.53
CA ALA A 97 14.26 8.23 1.57
C ALA A 97 14.82 6.81 1.82
N LYS A 98 16.02 6.51 1.32
CA LYS A 98 16.64 5.18 1.50
C LYS A 98 17.06 4.99 2.96
N ALA A 99 17.69 6.02 3.54
CA ALA A 99 18.05 6.02 4.97
C ALA A 99 16.79 5.92 5.85
N TYR A 100 15.72 6.65 5.52
CA TYR A 100 14.43 6.54 6.21
C TYR A 100 13.88 5.10 6.15
N CYS A 101 13.83 4.48 4.98
CA CYS A 101 13.34 3.10 4.84
C CYS A 101 14.17 2.12 5.69
N LEU A 102 15.50 2.21 5.63
CA LEU A 102 16.41 1.41 6.46
C LEU A 102 16.09 1.54 7.95
N GLU A 103 15.99 2.76 8.46
CA GLU A 103 15.68 3.03 9.87
C GLU A 103 14.33 2.43 10.29
N GLN A 104 13.31 2.54 9.43
CA GLN A 104 12.00 1.95 9.68
C GLN A 104 12.04 0.41 9.72
N ALA A 105 12.85 -0.21 8.86
CA ALA A 105 13.04 -1.66 8.89
C ALA A 105 13.80 -2.11 10.15
N GLU A 106 14.82 -1.37 10.58
CA GLU A 106 15.58 -1.64 11.80
C GLU A 106 14.72 -1.54 13.06
N LYS A 107 13.85 -0.52 13.16
CA LYS A 107 12.89 -0.37 14.27
C LYS A 107 12.00 -1.61 14.41
N VAL A 108 11.41 -2.07 13.30
CA VAL A 108 10.57 -3.28 13.31
C VAL A 108 11.39 -4.52 13.67
N CYS A 109 12.65 -4.61 13.25
CA CYS A 109 13.53 -5.72 13.60
C CYS A 109 13.87 -5.76 15.10
N ALA A 110 14.10 -4.60 15.72
CA ALA A 110 14.35 -4.45 17.14
C ALA A 110 13.10 -4.85 17.97
N ASP A 111 11.93 -4.33 17.60
CA ASP A 111 10.67 -4.59 18.31
C ASP A 111 10.22 -6.06 18.21
N ARG A 112 10.52 -6.72 17.10
CA ARG A 112 10.17 -8.14 16.88
C ARG A 112 11.23 -9.13 17.41
N GLY A 113 12.23 -8.67 18.15
CA GLY A 113 13.16 -9.53 18.87
C GLY A 113 14.09 -10.36 17.97
N CYS A 114 14.52 -9.83 16.82
CA CYS A 114 15.41 -10.53 15.88
C CYS A 114 16.83 -9.92 15.77
N PRO A 115 17.59 -9.76 16.87
CA PRO A 115 18.76 -8.88 16.93
C PRO A 115 20.02 -9.34 16.18
N GLU A 116 20.20 -10.64 15.90
CA GLU A 116 21.55 -11.18 15.59
C GLU A 116 22.05 -10.97 14.14
N ARG A 117 21.22 -10.34 13.32
CA ARG A 117 21.03 -10.63 11.90
C ARG A 117 20.45 -9.40 11.10
N PRO A 118 20.83 -8.93 9.90
CA PRO A 118 20.17 -7.76 9.27
C PRO A 118 18.89 -8.12 8.46
N CYS A 119 17.98 -7.17 8.21
CA CYS A 119 16.83 -7.34 7.29
C CYS A 119 17.32 -7.51 5.84
N LEU A 120 16.68 -8.37 5.02
CA LEU A 120 17.03 -8.51 3.59
C LEU A 120 16.41 -7.42 2.70
N SER A 121 15.47 -6.64 3.23
CA SER A 121 14.88 -5.49 2.55
C SER A 121 14.84 -4.29 3.49
N HIS A 122 14.99 -3.10 2.90
CA HIS A 122 14.81 -1.84 3.61
C HIS A 122 13.34 -1.49 3.84
N CYS A 123 12.39 -2.29 3.36
CA CYS A 123 10.98 -2.06 3.62
C CYS A 123 10.56 -2.74 4.92
N ARG A 124 10.06 -1.95 5.88
CA ARG A 124 9.61 -2.40 7.21
C ARG A 124 8.54 -3.49 7.18
N PHE A 125 7.73 -3.53 6.11
CA PHE A 125 6.63 -4.49 5.96
C PHE A 125 7.09 -5.86 5.44
N ILE A 126 8.29 -5.92 4.86
CA ILE A 126 8.86 -7.14 4.29
C ILE A 126 10.22 -7.48 4.89
N CYS A 127 10.58 -6.90 6.04
CA CYS A 127 11.78 -7.32 6.77
C CYS A 127 11.67 -8.83 7.08
N SER A 128 12.51 -9.60 6.38
CA SER A 128 12.34 -11.02 6.11
C SER A 128 12.75 -11.97 7.24
N ARG A 129 12.97 -11.47 8.46
CA ARG A 129 13.30 -12.32 9.62
C ARG A 129 12.09 -12.98 10.24
N CYS A 130 10.93 -12.36 10.05
CA CYS A 130 9.63 -12.85 10.48
C CYS A 130 8.83 -13.49 9.34
N VAL A 131 9.40 -13.52 8.14
CA VAL A 131 8.73 -13.98 6.92
C VAL A 131 9.45 -15.25 6.49
N GLY A 132 8.77 -16.40 6.58
CA GLY A 132 9.34 -17.71 6.28
C GLY A 132 9.73 -17.89 4.80
N LEU A 133 10.83 -17.26 4.39
CA LEU A 133 11.44 -17.46 3.08
C LEU A 133 12.14 -18.82 3.08
N SER A 134 11.83 -19.63 2.08
CA SER A 134 12.45 -20.95 1.90
C SER A 134 13.79 -20.80 1.18
N LEU A 135 14.84 -21.36 1.78
CA LEU A 135 16.19 -21.47 1.20
C LEU A 135 16.46 -22.89 0.68
N ASP A 136 15.45 -23.76 0.67
CA ASP A 136 15.60 -25.16 0.29
C ASP A 136 15.83 -25.31 -1.22
N PRO A 137 16.62 -26.30 -1.67
CA PRO A 137 16.81 -26.60 -3.09
C PRO A 137 15.47 -26.83 -3.79
N GLY A 138 15.18 -26.05 -4.84
CA GLY A 138 13.91 -26.07 -5.57
C GLY A 138 12.88 -25.03 -5.12
N SER A 139 13.19 -24.24 -4.08
CA SER A 139 12.38 -23.07 -3.72
C SER A 139 12.39 -22.02 -4.83
N PRO A 140 11.32 -21.21 -4.99
CA PRO A 140 11.32 -20.10 -5.93
C PRO A 140 12.46 -19.10 -5.63
N PRO A 141 12.94 -18.35 -6.63
CA PRO A 141 13.96 -17.32 -6.41
C PRO A 141 13.57 -16.36 -5.28
N MET A 142 14.53 -15.95 -4.46
CA MET A 142 14.28 -15.11 -3.28
C MET A 142 13.54 -13.81 -3.64
N ALA A 143 13.89 -13.20 -4.77
CA ALA A 143 13.21 -12.01 -5.28
C ALA A 143 11.70 -12.26 -5.54
N ARG A 144 11.34 -13.43 -6.06
CA ARG A 144 9.94 -13.82 -6.28
C ARG A 144 9.20 -13.99 -4.95
N GLN A 145 9.83 -14.66 -3.98
CA GLN A 145 9.25 -14.82 -2.64
C GLN A 145 9.04 -13.46 -1.96
N LEU A 146 10.03 -12.55 -2.02
CA LEU A 146 9.94 -11.20 -1.47
C LEU A 146 8.84 -10.36 -2.13
N ARG A 147 8.65 -10.47 -3.45
CA ARG A 147 7.55 -9.79 -4.16
C ARG A 147 6.18 -10.30 -3.69
N GLU A 148 6.05 -11.61 -3.45
CA GLU A 148 4.80 -12.17 -2.92
C GLU A 148 4.50 -11.69 -1.50
N VAL A 149 5.53 -11.58 -0.67
CA VAL A 149 5.41 -11.03 0.68
C VAL A 149 5.02 -9.55 0.62
N ALA A 150 5.64 -8.77 -0.26
CA ALA A 150 5.28 -7.37 -0.49
C ALA A 150 3.82 -7.21 -0.92
N ARG A 151 3.32 -8.10 -1.79
CA ARG A 151 1.91 -8.14 -2.19
C ARG A 151 0.97 -8.40 -1.01
N ARG A 152 1.27 -9.42 -0.20
CA ARG A 152 0.48 -9.74 1.01
C ARG A 152 0.50 -8.59 2.04
N ALA A 153 1.59 -7.84 2.07
CA ALA A 153 1.74 -6.65 2.89
C ALA A 153 1.15 -5.38 2.23
N GLU A 154 0.54 -5.49 1.05
CA GLU A 154 -0.02 -4.37 0.27
C GLU A 154 0.98 -3.22 0.04
N ALA A 155 2.25 -3.57 -0.17
CA ALA A 155 3.37 -2.65 -0.31
C ALA A 155 4.16 -2.84 -1.62
N ASP A 156 3.76 -3.77 -2.50
CA ASP A 156 4.47 -4.10 -3.75
C ASP A 156 4.48 -2.98 -4.80
N TRP A 157 3.65 -1.96 -4.62
CA TRP A 157 3.59 -0.76 -5.44
C TRP A 157 4.57 0.34 -5.01
N CYS A 158 5.17 0.25 -3.83
CA CYS A 158 5.96 1.34 -3.27
C CYS A 158 7.23 1.59 -4.12
N PRO A 159 7.49 2.80 -4.62
CA PRO A 159 8.69 3.10 -5.41
C PRO A 159 10.00 2.88 -4.66
N ASN A 160 9.99 2.98 -3.33
CA ASN A 160 11.17 2.76 -2.50
C ASN A 160 11.43 1.27 -2.23
N LEU A 161 10.55 0.38 -2.70
CA LEU A 161 10.72 -1.06 -2.58
C LEU A 161 11.79 -1.56 -3.56
N GLN A 162 13.04 -1.59 -3.11
CA GLN A 162 14.12 -2.19 -3.87
C GLN A 162 14.21 -3.69 -3.56
N ILE A 163 13.55 -4.50 -4.39
CA ILE A 163 13.78 -5.95 -4.42
C ILE A 163 14.70 -6.22 -5.60
N THR A 164 16.01 -6.20 -5.33
CA THR A 164 17.01 -6.64 -6.30
C THR A 164 16.83 -8.13 -6.60
N GLU A 165 17.01 -8.52 -7.85
CA GLU A 165 17.18 -9.92 -8.23
C GLU A 165 18.52 -10.39 -7.67
N VAL A 166 18.50 -10.85 -6.42
CA VAL A 166 19.66 -11.54 -5.87
C VAL A 166 19.58 -12.95 -6.44
N ASP A 167 20.23 -13.16 -7.58
CA ASP A 167 20.62 -14.48 -8.04
C ASP A 167 21.68 -15.00 -7.05
N VAL A 168 21.28 -15.90 -6.16
CA VAL A 168 22.19 -16.78 -5.42
C VAL A 168 21.81 -18.21 -5.75
#